data_AF-A0A820QQ49-F1
#
_entry.id   AF-A0A820QQ49-F1
#
_cell.length_a   1.000
_cell.length_b   1.000
_cell.length_c   1.000
_cell.angle_alpha   90.00
_cell.angle_beta   90.00
_cell.angle_gamma   90.00
#
_symmetry.space_group_name_H-M   'P 1'
#
loop_
_entity.id
_entity.type
_entity.pdbx_description
1 polymer ?
#
loop_
_entity_poly.entity_id
_entity_poly.type
_entity_poly.pdbx_seq_one_letter_code
_entity_poly.pdbx_strand_id
1 'polypeptide(L)'
;MDKKQHSKSTASELSSPSTINKPKKSSAATAEASLPTTTTSRNAVLPQTARRIIQNFLLIWLDANIDETQEDFKKSLKHLRHVVASITTFTNAEQCLKFLGEIRKEKIFMIVSGALGRQVAPELQAMSQLESIYVFCGNKSYHEEWAKTIPKVKGVYTAIKPICQALEIDRQRCDQAMIPVSFNGLDPLFMYTQLLKEALLEIEDDDKKSIKDLTDYCHEQDDIPEDEIKQVEREYRKYTPIWWYTAETFMYPMLNRGLRQMDVDIILKMGFFIRHLHNHITELHREQQASMMPTNFQVFRGQGLSVEDFEKMKKTKGGLMSFNNFLSTSHNRKISLENFARPATKNPTSVGILFIMNIDTTVCTKSSTPFAEVSQVGYYKNEEEEILFSTHTIFRIDRIERIHDEHTDRLWQRMVRRGAAATKFRVRATRDTLHISLARTVDKASNG
;
A
#
# COMPACT_ATOMS: atom_id res chain seq x y z
N MET A 1 57.22 40.48 13.78
CA MET A 1 58.28 40.05 14.72
C MET A 1 57.80 40.31 16.15
N ASP A 2 58.36 39.59 17.11
CA ASP A 2 57.88 39.33 18.48
C ASP A 2 57.26 40.47 19.30
N LYS A 3 56.27 40.11 20.14
CA LYS A 3 56.40 40.26 21.60
C LYS A 3 55.39 39.44 22.44
N LYS A 4 55.84 39.16 23.68
CA LYS A 4 55.19 38.48 24.82
C LYS A 4 54.05 39.34 25.45
N GLN A 5 53.28 38.99 26.50
CA GLN A 5 53.54 38.09 27.65
C GLN A 5 52.29 37.85 28.58
N HIS A 6 52.25 36.70 29.30
CA HIS A 6 51.57 36.45 30.61
C HIS A 6 50.01 36.49 30.72
N SER A 7 49.32 35.91 31.74
CA SER A 7 49.71 35.18 32.99
C SER A 7 48.71 34.08 33.45
N LYS A 8 49.23 33.05 34.15
CA LYS A 8 48.83 32.41 35.46
C LYS A 8 47.47 32.77 36.11
N SER A 9 46.82 31.97 36.99
CA SER A 9 46.92 30.58 37.57
C SER A 9 45.74 30.46 38.61
N THR A 10 45.43 29.48 39.49
CA THR A 10 46.01 28.23 40.07
C THR A 10 44.85 27.39 40.71
N ALA A 11 44.98 26.07 40.95
CA ALA A 11 44.07 25.32 41.85
C ALA A 11 44.65 24.00 42.45
N SER A 12 44.66 23.90 43.78
CA SER A 12 44.90 22.72 44.65
C SER A 12 44.46 23.12 46.10
N GLU A 13 44.15 22.29 47.10
CA GLU A 13 44.48 20.88 47.44
C GLU A 13 43.30 20.11 48.11
N LEU A 14 43.63 18.97 48.75
CA LEU A 14 42.87 18.01 49.58
C LEU A 14 41.96 18.67 50.65
N SER A 15 40.95 18.01 51.28
CA SER A 15 41.03 16.70 51.95
C SER A 15 39.68 16.07 52.38
N SER A 16 39.69 14.75 52.63
CA SER A 16 38.59 13.94 53.23
C SER A 16 38.66 13.92 54.79
N PRO A 17 37.69 13.35 55.55
CA PRO A 17 37.65 11.88 55.74
C PRO A 17 36.29 11.21 56.15
N SER A 18 36.14 9.92 55.77
CA SER A 18 35.47 8.84 56.56
C SER A 18 33.95 8.95 56.90
N THR A 19 33.19 7.88 57.25
CA THR A 19 33.52 6.49 57.62
C THR A 19 32.46 5.47 57.12
N ILE A 20 32.77 4.18 57.21
CA ILE A 20 32.02 3.00 56.74
C ILE A 20 30.96 2.52 57.76
N ASN A 21 29.79 2.03 57.29
CA ASN A 21 29.23 0.76 57.81
C ASN A 21 28.16 0.06 56.94
N LYS A 22 28.08 -1.27 57.13
CA LYS A 22 27.16 -2.29 56.56
C LYS A 22 26.93 -3.33 57.69
N PRO A 23 26.13 -4.41 57.51
CA PRO A 23 24.81 -4.55 56.87
C PRO A 23 23.81 -5.29 57.82
N LYS A 24 22.58 -5.61 57.37
CA LYS A 24 21.90 -6.88 57.74
C LYS A 24 20.66 -7.19 56.88
N LYS A 25 20.25 -8.47 56.90
CA LYS A 25 18.97 -9.00 56.39
C LYS A 25 18.06 -9.37 57.57
N SER A 26 16.74 -9.28 57.39
CA SER A 26 15.74 -10.18 58.00
C SER A 26 14.46 -10.19 57.17
N SER A 27 13.52 -11.08 57.50
CA SER A 27 12.30 -11.38 56.74
C SER A 27 11.08 -11.47 57.67
N ALA A 28 9.87 -11.59 57.09
CA ALA A 28 8.56 -11.81 57.74
C ALA A 28 8.00 -10.61 58.54
N ALA A 29 6.67 -10.42 58.66
CA ALA A 29 5.53 -10.93 57.89
C ALA A 29 4.26 -10.08 58.14
N THR A 30 3.23 -10.29 57.30
CA THR A 30 1.78 -10.07 57.52
C THR A 30 1.27 -9.10 58.60
N ALA A 31 0.53 -8.08 58.17
CA ALA A 31 -0.69 -7.62 58.83
C ALA A 31 -1.61 -6.92 57.79
N GLU A 32 -2.93 -7.10 57.91
CA GLU A 32 -3.92 -6.33 57.15
C GLU A 32 -4.22 -4.99 57.85
N ALA A 33 -4.40 -3.93 57.07
CA ALA A 33 -5.02 -2.68 57.52
C ALA A 33 -5.81 -2.08 56.35
N SER A 34 -7.03 -1.64 56.61
CA SER A 34 -8.01 -1.24 55.59
C SER A 34 -8.26 0.27 55.57
N LEU A 35 -9.12 0.71 54.64
CA LEU A 35 -9.63 2.08 54.39
C LEU A 35 -8.73 3.01 53.55
N PRO A 36 -9.30 4.01 52.84
CA PRO A 36 -10.72 4.22 52.52
C PRO A 36 -11.04 4.17 51.01
N THR A 37 -12.30 3.96 50.68
CA THR A 37 -12.83 4.10 49.32
C THR A 37 -12.84 5.58 48.90
N THR A 38 -12.22 5.93 47.77
CA THR A 38 -12.39 7.26 47.16
C THR A 38 -12.73 7.11 45.68
N THR A 39 -14.03 7.16 45.37
CA THR A 39 -14.55 7.03 44.01
C THR A 39 -14.18 8.26 43.17
N THR A 40 -13.16 8.16 42.33
CA THR A 40 -12.91 9.14 41.26
C THR A 40 -13.18 8.46 39.92
N SER A 41 -14.29 8.78 39.27
CA SER A 41 -14.63 8.21 37.97
C SER A 41 -13.69 8.75 36.90
N ARG A 42 -12.59 8.02 36.65
CA ARG A 42 -11.89 8.11 35.37
C ARG A 42 -12.74 7.39 34.33
N ASN A 43 -13.65 8.14 33.73
CA ASN A 43 -14.21 7.79 32.43
C ASN A 43 -13.03 7.63 31.48
N ALA A 44 -12.61 6.40 31.23
CA ALA A 44 -11.63 6.07 30.21
C ALA A 44 -12.30 6.35 28.87
N VAL A 45 -12.12 7.57 28.36
CA VAL A 45 -12.50 7.93 26.99
C VAL A 45 -11.70 7.01 26.08
N LEU A 46 -12.38 6.01 25.51
CA LEU A 46 -11.83 5.16 24.47
C LEU A 46 -11.24 6.06 23.39
N PRO A 47 -10.02 5.79 22.89
CA PRO A 47 -9.40 6.64 21.88
C PRO A 47 -10.35 6.84 20.71
N GLN A 48 -10.76 8.09 20.50
CA GLN A 48 -11.65 8.49 19.42
C GLN A 48 -11.03 8.01 18.11
N THR A 49 -11.75 7.16 17.36
CA THR A 49 -11.18 6.36 16.27
C THR A 49 -10.44 7.27 15.30
N ALA A 50 -9.11 7.17 15.26
CA ALA A 50 -8.29 8.02 14.41
C ALA A 50 -8.62 7.70 12.95
N ARG A 51 -9.40 8.56 12.30
CA ARG A 51 -9.87 8.41 10.92
C ARG A 51 -8.69 8.09 10.01
N ARG A 52 -8.81 7.05 9.19
CA ARG A 52 -7.70 6.54 8.39
C ARG A 52 -7.89 6.88 6.93
N ILE A 53 -6.77 7.12 6.26
CA ILE A 53 -6.70 7.15 4.80
C ILE A 53 -6.62 5.69 4.36
N ILE A 54 -7.65 5.21 3.66
CA ILE A 54 -7.75 3.85 3.13
C ILE A 54 -7.20 3.75 1.71
N GLN A 55 -7.18 4.85 0.96
CA GLN A 55 -6.47 4.93 -0.31
C GLN A 55 -4.95 4.82 -0.10
N ASN A 56 -4.21 4.46 -1.15
CA ASN A 56 -2.75 4.32 -1.07
C ASN A 56 -2.00 5.65 -1.23
N PHE A 57 -2.72 6.73 -1.49
CA PHE A 57 -2.19 8.03 -1.85
C PHE A 57 -3.08 9.17 -1.34
N LEU A 58 -2.57 10.40 -1.43
CA LEU A 58 -3.30 11.65 -1.18
C LEU A 58 -3.26 12.55 -2.43
N LEU A 59 -4.35 13.27 -2.69
CA LEU A 59 -4.38 14.36 -3.67
C LEU A 59 -4.23 15.70 -2.96
N ILE A 60 -3.23 16.48 -3.35
CA ILE A 60 -2.94 17.80 -2.79
C ILE A 60 -3.04 18.87 -3.89
N TRP A 61 -3.73 19.98 -3.62
CA TRP A 61 -3.86 21.09 -4.58
C TRP A 61 -3.28 22.38 -3.98
N LEU A 62 -2.19 22.88 -4.58
CA LEU A 62 -1.52 24.13 -4.24
C LEU A 62 -1.79 25.22 -5.29
N ASP A 63 -2.65 26.19 -4.97
CA ASP A 63 -2.85 27.40 -5.77
C ASP A 63 -3.21 28.59 -4.86
N ALA A 64 -2.52 29.72 -5.03
CA ALA A 64 -2.75 30.95 -4.27
C ALA A 64 -4.17 31.53 -4.49
N ASN A 65 -4.83 31.13 -5.58
CA ASN A 65 -6.14 31.62 -5.99
C ASN A 65 -7.29 30.65 -5.63
N ILE A 66 -7.08 29.70 -4.70
CA ILE A 66 -8.17 28.86 -4.19
C ILE A 66 -9.15 29.72 -3.40
N ASP A 67 -10.33 29.91 -3.98
CA ASP A 67 -11.50 30.54 -3.38
C ASP A 67 -12.67 29.55 -3.47
N GLU A 68 -13.06 29.00 -2.32
CA GLU A 68 -14.11 27.99 -2.21
C GLU A 68 -15.51 28.53 -2.61
N THR A 69 -15.67 29.85 -2.70
CA THR A 69 -16.91 30.48 -3.15
C THR A 69 -17.06 30.46 -4.68
N GLN A 70 -15.98 30.28 -5.44
CA GLN A 70 -16.02 30.30 -6.91
C GLN A 70 -16.67 29.04 -7.50
N GLU A 71 -17.62 29.24 -8.42
CA GLU A 71 -18.32 28.13 -9.08
C GLU A 71 -17.38 27.25 -9.93
N ASP A 72 -16.36 27.81 -10.58
CA ASP A 72 -15.43 27.00 -11.37
C ASP A 72 -14.43 26.22 -10.51
N PHE A 73 -14.11 26.70 -9.31
CA PHE A 73 -13.41 25.91 -8.30
C PHE A 73 -14.30 24.77 -7.79
N LYS A 74 -15.56 25.04 -7.40
CA LYS A 74 -16.53 24.00 -6.96
C LYS A 74 -16.76 22.94 -8.04
N LYS A 75 -16.92 23.33 -9.30
CA LYS A 75 -17.02 22.41 -10.44
C LYS A 75 -15.76 21.55 -10.58
N SER A 76 -14.57 22.14 -10.43
CA SER A 76 -13.31 21.41 -10.52
C SER A 76 -13.12 20.42 -9.37
N LEU A 77 -13.38 20.86 -8.14
CA LEU A 77 -13.39 20.02 -6.94
C LEU A 77 -14.43 18.89 -7.03
N LYS A 78 -15.61 19.14 -7.63
CA LYS A 78 -16.61 18.10 -7.91
C LYS A 78 -16.06 17.04 -8.86
N HIS A 79 -15.43 17.42 -9.98
CA HIS A 79 -14.83 16.45 -10.91
C HIS A 79 -13.72 15.62 -10.23
N LEU A 80 -12.83 16.26 -9.46
CA LEU A 80 -11.79 15.54 -8.71
C LEU A 80 -12.36 14.54 -7.69
N ARG A 81 -13.47 14.91 -7.01
CA ARG A 81 -14.15 14.04 -6.03
C ARG A 81 -14.79 12.77 -6.61
N HIS A 82 -14.90 12.65 -7.94
CA HIS A 82 -15.30 11.38 -8.59
C HIS A 82 -14.10 10.44 -8.82
N VAL A 83 -12.86 10.90 -8.57
CA VAL A 83 -11.61 10.12 -8.73
C VAL A 83 -10.92 9.90 -7.37
N VAL A 84 -10.95 10.91 -6.50
CA VAL A 84 -10.31 10.91 -5.17
C VAL A 84 -11.23 11.63 -4.19
N ALA A 85 -11.72 10.94 -3.16
CA ALA A 85 -12.64 11.52 -2.18
C ALA A 85 -11.94 12.58 -1.29
N SER A 86 -10.73 12.28 -0.80
CA SER A 86 -9.94 13.20 0.03
C SER A 86 -9.00 14.07 -0.81
N ILE A 87 -9.12 15.39 -0.64
CA ILE A 87 -8.35 16.40 -1.38
C ILE A 87 -7.91 17.48 -0.39
N THR A 88 -6.60 17.66 -0.19
CA THR A 88 -6.07 18.69 0.71
C THR A 88 -5.66 19.94 -0.08
N THR A 89 -6.23 21.09 0.25
CA THR A 89 -6.01 22.37 -0.44
C THR A 89 -5.02 23.26 0.31
N PHE A 90 -4.19 24.01 -0.42
CA PHE A 90 -3.25 24.98 0.13
C PHE A 90 -3.18 26.23 -0.75
N THR A 91 -3.25 27.41 -0.15
CA THR A 91 -2.94 28.71 -0.79
C THR A 91 -1.50 29.16 -0.57
N ASN A 92 -0.81 28.59 0.43
CA ASN A 92 0.55 28.95 0.83
C ASN A 92 1.55 27.80 0.56
N ALA A 93 2.66 28.14 -0.11
CA ALA A 93 3.70 27.18 -0.50
C ALA A 93 4.46 26.57 0.68
N GLU A 94 4.80 27.35 1.71
CA GLU A 94 5.57 26.90 2.88
C GLU A 94 4.76 25.92 3.74
N GLN A 95 3.48 26.23 3.97
CA GLN A 95 2.54 25.35 4.67
C GLN A 95 2.35 24.02 3.93
N CYS A 96 2.24 24.08 2.60
CA CYS A 96 2.15 22.89 1.76
C CYS A 96 3.42 22.04 1.84
N LEU A 97 4.60 22.65 1.66
CA LEU A 97 5.90 21.97 1.75
C LEU A 97 6.15 21.35 3.14
N LYS A 98 5.72 22.01 4.22
CA LYS A 98 5.76 21.45 5.57
C LYS A 98 4.90 20.19 5.68
N PHE A 99 3.63 20.25 5.26
CA PHE A 99 2.71 19.10 5.30
C PHE A 99 3.19 17.92 4.43
N LEU A 100 3.68 18.21 3.22
CA LEU A 100 4.36 17.22 2.36
C LEU A 100 5.53 16.55 3.08
N GLY A 101 6.27 17.32 3.89
CA GLY A 101 7.38 16.86 4.72
C GLY A 101 6.98 16.04 5.95
N GLU A 102 5.71 15.97 6.33
CA GLU A 102 5.19 15.19 7.47
C GLU A 102 4.65 13.81 7.04
N ILE A 103 4.21 13.66 5.78
CA ILE A 103 3.69 12.39 5.22
C ILE A 103 4.80 11.31 5.12
N ARG A 104 4.46 10.04 5.41
CA ARG A 104 5.44 8.93 5.48
C ARG A 104 5.04 7.60 4.81
N LYS A 105 3.76 7.24 4.77
CA LYS A 105 3.31 5.91 4.27
C LYS A 105 2.56 5.99 2.93
N GLU A 106 1.90 7.11 2.69
CA GLU A 106 1.06 7.40 1.54
C GLU A 106 1.91 7.97 0.38
N LYS A 107 1.51 7.65 -0.85
CA LYS A 107 2.01 8.36 -2.03
C LYS A 107 1.29 9.70 -2.20
N ILE A 108 1.88 10.62 -2.97
CA ILE A 108 1.31 11.95 -3.17
C ILE A 108 1.19 12.24 -4.66
N PHE A 109 -0.02 12.65 -5.04
CA PHE A 109 -0.31 13.31 -6.30
C PHE A 109 -0.61 14.78 -6.04
N MET A 110 -0.03 15.68 -6.84
CA MET A 110 -0.10 17.12 -6.59
C MET A 110 -0.60 17.88 -7.80
N ILE A 111 -1.64 18.68 -7.63
CA ILE A 111 -2.09 19.70 -8.58
C ILE A 111 -1.46 21.03 -8.15
N VAL A 112 -0.78 21.73 -9.05
CA VAL A 112 -0.12 23.00 -8.74
C VAL A 112 -0.51 24.09 -9.72
N SER A 113 -0.69 25.31 -9.24
CA SER A 113 -0.78 26.47 -10.13
C SER A 113 0.53 26.66 -10.89
N GLY A 114 0.49 27.24 -12.08
CA GLY A 114 1.70 27.48 -12.87
C GLY A 114 2.74 28.33 -12.12
N ALA A 115 2.31 29.31 -11.33
CA ALA A 115 3.18 30.21 -10.59
C ALA A 115 3.79 29.52 -9.35
N LEU A 116 2.97 28.94 -8.48
CA LEU A 116 3.46 28.25 -7.28
C LEU A 116 4.22 26.99 -7.62
N GLY A 117 3.80 26.24 -8.65
CA GLY A 117 4.50 25.06 -9.14
C GLY A 117 5.92 25.36 -9.61
N ARG A 118 6.16 26.54 -10.22
CA ARG A 118 7.52 27.00 -10.57
C ARG A 118 8.34 27.42 -9.34
N GLN A 119 7.68 27.93 -8.29
CA GLN A 119 8.32 28.29 -7.04
C GLN A 119 8.80 27.04 -6.27
N VAL A 120 7.90 26.07 -6.03
CA VAL A 120 8.21 24.86 -5.22
C VAL A 120 8.87 23.72 -6.02
N ALA A 121 9.07 23.92 -7.32
CA ALA A 121 9.70 22.95 -8.22
C ALA A 121 11.01 22.32 -7.66
N PRO A 122 11.95 23.07 -7.03
CA PRO A 122 13.18 22.50 -6.52
C PRO A 122 12.97 21.51 -5.37
N GLU A 123 12.11 21.84 -4.39
CA GLU A 123 11.87 20.99 -3.23
C GLU A 123 11.09 19.72 -3.62
N LEU A 124 10.09 19.85 -4.50
CA LEU A 124 9.26 18.73 -4.96
C LEU A 124 10.06 17.65 -5.70
N GLN A 125 11.18 17.99 -6.35
CA GLN A 125 12.05 17.01 -7.00
C GLN A 125 12.63 15.99 -6.00
N ALA A 126 13.03 16.43 -4.80
CA ALA A 126 13.68 15.56 -3.81
C ALA A 126 12.72 14.59 -3.09
N MET A 127 11.42 14.90 -3.02
CA MET A 127 10.44 14.15 -2.22
C MET A 127 10.08 12.78 -2.80
N SER A 128 10.56 11.66 -2.22
CA SER A 128 10.32 10.29 -2.72
C SER A 128 8.87 9.79 -2.59
N GLN A 129 8.09 10.42 -1.71
CA GLN A 129 6.65 10.22 -1.54
C GLN A 129 5.81 10.84 -2.67
N LEU A 130 6.35 11.85 -3.39
CA LEU A 130 5.68 12.53 -4.48
C LEU A 130 5.87 11.78 -5.81
N GLU A 131 4.76 11.34 -6.41
CA GLU A 131 4.73 10.44 -7.56
C GLU A 131 4.37 11.14 -8.88
N SER A 132 3.39 12.06 -8.83
CA SER A 132 2.93 12.84 -9.98
C SER A 132 2.63 14.28 -9.63
N ILE A 133 3.03 15.20 -10.50
CA ILE A 133 2.67 16.63 -10.45
C ILE A 133 1.89 16.97 -11.72
N TYR A 134 0.76 17.67 -11.58
CA TYR A 134 -0.06 18.17 -12.68
C TYR A 134 -0.12 19.69 -12.57
N VAL A 135 0.41 20.41 -13.56
CA VAL A 135 0.36 21.88 -13.56
C VAL A 135 -0.96 22.33 -14.15
N PHE A 136 -1.79 22.99 -13.36
CA PHE A 136 -3.08 23.55 -13.77
C PHE A 136 -2.95 25.07 -13.93
N CYS A 137 -3.06 25.59 -15.16
CA CYS A 137 -2.95 27.01 -15.44
C CYS A 137 -3.54 27.38 -16.82
N GLY A 138 -4.10 28.59 -16.94
CA GLY A 138 -4.58 29.11 -18.23
C GLY A 138 -3.46 29.35 -19.25
N ASN A 139 -2.29 29.85 -18.81
CA ASN A 139 -1.15 30.13 -19.69
C ASN A 139 -0.22 28.90 -19.83
N LYS A 140 -0.70 27.87 -20.51
CA LYS A 140 0.04 26.62 -20.72
C LYS A 140 1.47 26.85 -21.26
N SER A 141 1.60 27.61 -22.35
CA SER A 141 2.87 27.77 -23.06
C SER A 141 3.99 28.36 -22.19
N TYR A 142 3.67 29.31 -21.31
CA TYR A 142 4.64 29.92 -20.40
C TYR A 142 5.13 28.97 -19.30
N HIS A 143 4.34 27.96 -18.93
CA HIS A 143 4.74 26.99 -17.90
C HIS A 143 5.24 25.66 -18.46
N GLU A 144 5.05 25.37 -19.75
CA GLU A 144 5.42 24.08 -20.34
C GLU A 144 6.94 23.83 -20.44
N GLU A 145 7.75 24.89 -20.56
CA GLU A 145 9.21 24.77 -20.67
C GLU A 145 9.85 24.29 -19.35
N TRP A 146 9.58 24.95 -18.22
CA TRP A 146 10.11 24.51 -16.92
C TRP A 146 9.43 23.21 -16.44
N ALA A 147 8.17 22.97 -16.80
CA ALA A 147 7.51 21.70 -16.47
C ALA A 147 8.25 20.49 -17.06
N LYS A 148 8.79 20.61 -18.28
CA LYS A 148 9.54 19.55 -18.96
C LYS A 148 10.90 19.22 -18.31
N THR A 149 11.46 20.08 -17.47
CA THR A 149 12.72 19.79 -16.76
C THR A 149 12.51 18.93 -15.51
N ILE A 150 11.27 18.63 -15.13
CA ILE A 150 10.91 17.95 -13.88
C ILE A 150 10.29 16.57 -14.19
N PRO A 151 11.01 15.44 -13.96
CA PRO A 151 10.53 14.10 -14.34
C PRO A 151 9.18 13.68 -13.74
N LYS A 152 8.79 14.27 -12.60
CA LYS A 152 7.50 14.01 -11.92
C LYS A 152 6.31 14.77 -12.53
N VAL A 153 6.55 15.83 -13.32
CA VAL A 153 5.46 16.60 -13.95
C VAL A 153 4.92 15.82 -15.14
N LYS A 154 3.64 15.42 -15.06
CA LYS A 154 2.96 14.64 -16.10
C LYS A 154 2.46 15.50 -17.26
N GLY A 155 2.25 16.79 -17.01
CA GLY A 155 1.88 17.76 -18.04
C GLY A 155 1.45 19.11 -17.49
N VAL A 156 1.17 20.03 -18.43
CA VAL A 156 0.55 21.33 -18.18
C VAL A 156 -0.83 21.36 -18.85
N TYR A 157 -1.84 21.74 -18.07
CA TYR A 157 -3.25 21.56 -18.38
C TYR A 157 -4.05 22.86 -18.15
N THR A 158 -4.95 23.18 -19.08
CA THR A 158 -5.86 24.33 -19.03
C THR A 158 -7.27 23.97 -18.54
N ALA A 159 -7.56 22.68 -18.32
CA ALA A 159 -8.84 22.17 -17.86
C ALA A 159 -8.64 21.01 -16.86
N ILE A 160 -9.60 20.82 -15.95
CA ILE A 160 -9.52 19.82 -14.88
C ILE A 160 -9.77 18.38 -15.38
N LYS A 161 -10.63 18.17 -16.38
CA LYS A 161 -11.02 16.82 -16.85
C LYS A 161 -9.83 15.97 -17.34
N PRO A 162 -8.86 16.50 -18.11
CA PRO A 162 -7.65 15.75 -18.45
C PRO A 162 -6.73 15.45 -17.25
N ILE A 163 -6.84 16.19 -16.14
CA ILE A 163 -6.14 15.87 -14.89
C ILE A 163 -6.82 14.69 -14.20
N CYS A 164 -8.17 14.66 -14.12
CA CYS A 164 -8.93 13.49 -13.65
C CYS A 164 -8.49 12.22 -14.39
N GLN A 165 -8.49 12.24 -15.72
CA GLN A 165 -8.11 11.10 -16.57
C GLN A 165 -6.65 10.66 -16.37
N ALA A 166 -5.72 11.60 -16.20
CA ALA A 166 -4.32 11.26 -15.91
C ALA A 166 -4.15 10.66 -14.49
N LEU A 167 -4.95 11.14 -13.54
CA LEU A 167 -4.97 10.73 -12.14
C LEU A 167 -5.62 9.35 -11.93
N GLU A 168 -6.68 9.03 -12.68
CA GLU A 168 -7.31 7.70 -12.74
C GLU A 168 -6.27 6.63 -13.12
N ILE A 169 -5.51 6.87 -14.19
CA ILE A 169 -4.49 5.94 -14.70
C ILE A 169 -3.28 5.85 -13.75
N ASP A 170 -2.79 7.00 -13.23
CA ASP A 170 -1.67 6.98 -12.28
C ASP A 170 -2.07 6.40 -10.90
N ARG A 171 -3.34 6.47 -10.48
CA ARG A 171 -3.91 5.71 -9.34
C ARG A 171 -3.74 4.21 -9.54
N GLN A 172 -4.27 3.67 -10.64
CA GLN A 172 -4.19 2.23 -10.95
C GLN A 172 -2.74 1.73 -10.96
N ARG A 173 -1.82 2.51 -11.56
CA ARG A 173 -0.37 2.24 -11.55
C ARG A 173 0.22 2.27 -10.15
N CYS A 174 -0.15 3.24 -9.33
CA CYS A 174 0.32 3.37 -7.95
C CYS A 174 -0.13 2.18 -7.10
N ASP A 175 -1.41 1.81 -7.15
CA ASP A 175 -1.95 0.69 -6.40
C ASP A 175 -1.28 -0.64 -6.81
N GLN A 176 -1.10 -0.88 -8.11
CA GLN A 176 -0.36 -2.03 -8.66
C GLN A 176 1.12 -2.04 -8.23
N ALA A 177 1.80 -0.89 -8.24
CA ALA A 177 3.20 -0.77 -7.84
C ALA A 177 3.42 -0.90 -6.33
N MET A 178 2.41 -0.55 -5.52
CA MET A 178 2.43 -0.70 -4.07
C MET A 178 2.20 -2.15 -3.62
N ILE A 179 1.87 -3.10 -4.50
CA ILE A 179 1.80 -4.53 -4.16
C ILE A 179 3.20 -5.04 -3.77
N PRO A 180 3.42 -5.47 -2.51
CA PRO A 180 4.75 -5.83 -2.02
C PRO A 180 5.26 -7.14 -2.65
N VAL A 181 6.55 -7.16 -2.97
CA VAL A 181 7.24 -8.33 -3.50
C VAL A 181 8.34 -8.75 -2.52
N SER A 182 8.12 -9.84 -1.80
CA SER A 182 9.09 -10.37 -0.84
C SER A 182 10.16 -11.17 -1.58
N PHE A 183 11.44 -10.93 -1.28
CA PHE A 183 12.57 -11.69 -1.83
C PHE A 183 13.19 -12.59 -0.76
N ASN A 184 13.58 -13.81 -1.15
CA ASN A 184 13.93 -14.96 -0.30
C ASN A 184 12.74 -15.63 0.42
N GLY A 185 11.56 -15.01 0.43
CA GLY A 185 10.25 -15.69 0.48
C GLY A 185 9.85 -16.40 1.78
N LEU A 186 10.71 -16.42 2.81
CA LEU A 186 10.51 -17.11 4.09
C LEU A 186 10.79 -16.20 5.30
N ASP A 187 10.44 -14.92 5.19
CA ASP A 187 10.32 -14.03 6.34
C ASP A 187 9.24 -14.58 7.30
N PRO A 188 9.42 -14.56 8.64
CA PRO A 188 8.38 -14.92 9.60
C PRO A 188 7.01 -14.29 9.32
N LEU A 189 6.96 -13.06 8.81
CA LEU A 189 5.72 -12.38 8.41
C LEU A 189 4.91 -13.19 7.39
N PHE A 190 5.55 -13.86 6.43
CA PHE A 190 4.88 -14.73 5.44
C PHE A 190 4.16 -15.91 6.12
N MET A 191 4.74 -16.46 7.19
CA MET A 191 4.14 -17.56 7.94
C MET A 191 2.95 -17.07 8.77
N TYR A 192 3.05 -15.88 9.39
CA TYR A 192 1.93 -15.26 10.10
C TYR A 192 0.79 -14.87 9.17
N THR A 193 1.07 -14.32 7.99
CA THR A 193 0.03 -13.97 7.01
C THR A 193 -0.64 -15.20 6.41
N GLN A 194 0.08 -16.31 6.23
CA GLN A 194 -0.52 -17.58 5.81
C GLN A 194 -1.45 -18.13 6.91
N LEU A 195 -1.01 -18.16 8.18
CA LEU A 195 -1.85 -18.63 9.29
C LEU A 195 -3.10 -17.76 9.49
N LEU A 196 -2.97 -16.44 9.30
CA LEU A 196 -4.10 -15.51 9.29
C LEU A 196 -5.05 -15.79 8.13
N LYS A 197 -4.54 -16.09 6.93
CA LYS A 197 -5.36 -16.53 5.78
C LYS A 197 -6.17 -17.78 6.14
N GLU A 198 -5.52 -18.87 6.58
CA GLU A 198 -6.25 -20.11 6.91
C GLU A 198 -7.33 -19.86 7.97
N ALA A 199 -7.02 -19.06 9.00
CA ALA A 199 -7.95 -18.71 10.06
C ALA A 199 -9.13 -17.85 9.57
N LEU A 200 -8.94 -16.96 8.58
CA LEU A 200 -10.01 -16.19 7.93
C LEU A 200 -10.91 -17.07 7.03
N LEU A 201 -10.34 -18.10 6.40
CA LEU A 201 -11.09 -19.02 5.53
C LEU A 201 -12.02 -19.95 6.32
N GLU A 202 -11.63 -20.40 7.52
CA GLU A 202 -12.49 -21.22 8.40
C GLU A 202 -13.42 -20.40 9.31
N ILE A 203 -13.57 -19.07 9.13
CA ILE A 203 -14.64 -18.31 9.83
C ILE A 203 -15.99 -18.56 9.14
N GLU A 204 -16.96 -18.99 9.93
CA GLU A 204 -18.39 -18.93 9.60
C GLU A 204 -18.94 -17.55 10.03
N ASP A 205 -19.31 -16.69 9.07
CA ASP A 205 -19.94 -15.39 9.33
C ASP A 205 -21.35 -15.31 8.72
N ASP A 206 -22.22 -14.49 9.31
CA ASP A 206 -23.29 -13.87 8.53
C ASP A 206 -22.68 -12.82 7.58
N ASP A 207 -22.71 -13.12 6.28
CA ASP A 207 -22.28 -12.21 5.23
C ASP A 207 -23.08 -10.90 5.21
N LYS A 208 -24.38 -10.91 5.54
CA LYS A 208 -25.21 -9.70 5.53
C LYS A 208 -24.75 -8.74 6.64
N LYS A 209 -24.52 -9.28 7.84
CA LYS A 209 -23.86 -8.54 8.92
C LYS A 209 -22.46 -8.07 8.50
N SER A 210 -21.65 -8.93 7.86
CA SER A 210 -20.26 -8.59 7.51
C SER A 210 -20.13 -7.50 6.45
N ILE A 211 -21.03 -7.48 5.46
CA ILE A 211 -21.14 -6.38 4.48
C ILE A 211 -21.51 -5.08 5.20
N LYS A 212 -22.49 -5.11 6.13
CA LYS A 212 -22.86 -3.93 6.92
C LYS A 212 -21.72 -3.47 7.84
N ASP A 213 -21.06 -4.40 8.54
CA ASP A 213 -19.91 -4.09 9.40
C ASP A 213 -18.80 -3.39 8.60
N LEU A 214 -18.60 -3.77 7.33
CA LEU A 214 -17.67 -3.11 6.41
C LEU A 214 -18.16 -1.73 5.96
N THR A 215 -19.43 -1.58 5.56
CA THR A 215 -19.93 -0.29 5.04
C THR A 215 -20.07 0.74 6.16
N ASP A 216 -20.52 0.34 7.34
CA ASP A 216 -20.45 1.14 8.59
C ASP A 216 -19.02 1.64 8.83
N TYR A 217 -18.02 0.78 8.67
CA TYR A 217 -16.61 1.15 8.83
C TYR A 217 -16.11 2.10 7.73
N CYS A 218 -16.64 2.01 6.50
CA CYS A 218 -16.31 2.93 5.41
C CYS A 218 -16.93 4.32 5.63
N HIS A 219 -18.14 4.40 6.18
CA HIS A 219 -18.81 5.66 6.49
C HIS A 219 -18.10 6.51 7.58
N GLU A 220 -17.18 5.91 8.35
CA GLU A 220 -16.35 6.62 9.33
C GLU A 220 -15.10 7.30 8.73
N GLN A 221 -14.87 7.21 7.41
CA GLN A 221 -13.59 7.51 6.75
C GLN A 221 -13.74 8.64 5.72
N ASP A 222 -12.81 9.58 5.73
CA ASP A 222 -12.89 10.80 4.91
C ASP A 222 -12.47 10.58 3.43
N ASP A 223 -12.10 9.36 3.02
CA ASP A 223 -11.49 9.07 1.72
C ASP A 223 -12.13 7.93 0.88
N ILE A 224 -13.39 7.56 1.15
CA ILE A 224 -14.18 6.67 0.28
C ILE A 224 -15.43 7.41 -0.25
N PRO A 225 -15.75 7.35 -1.56
CA PRO A 225 -16.98 7.96 -2.08
C PRO A 225 -18.24 7.28 -1.55
N GLU A 226 -19.15 8.09 -1.02
CA GLU A 226 -20.44 7.69 -0.44
C GLU A 226 -21.32 6.86 -1.39
N ASP A 227 -21.22 7.10 -2.69
CA ASP A 227 -21.93 6.36 -3.73
C ASP A 227 -21.32 4.99 -4.02
N GLU A 228 -20.00 4.80 -3.88
CA GLU A 228 -19.36 3.48 -3.92
C GLU A 228 -19.75 2.63 -2.71
N ILE A 229 -19.77 3.20 -1.49
CA ILE A 229 -20.21 2.50 -0.27
C ILE A 229 -21.64 1.99 -0.46
N LYS A 230 -22.55 2.87 -0.89
CA LYS A 230 -23.94 2.54 -1.23
C LYS A 230 -24.06 1.57 -2.41
N GLN A 231 -23.08 1.48 -3.30
CA GLN A 231 -23.06 0.44 -4.33
C GLN A 231 -22.79 -0.93 -3.70
N VAL A 232 -21.77 -1.07 -2.85
CA VAL A 232 -21.48 -2.32 -2.13
C VAL A 232 -22.68 -2.77 -1.30
N GLU A 233 -23.30 -1.87 -0.52
CA GLU A 233 -24.48 -2.18 0.31
C GLU A 233 -25.65 -2.82 -0.46
N ARG A 234 -25.95 -2.30 -1.66
CA ARG A 234 -27.12 -2.70 -2.46
C ARG A 234 -26.81 -3.78 -3.49
N GLU A 235 -25.56 -3.89 -3.91
CA GLU A 235 -25.19 -4.60 -5.13
C GLU A 235 -24.14 -5.70 -4.92
N TYR A 236 -23.54 -5.84 -3.73
CA TYR A 236 -22.46 -6.82 -3.51
C TYR A 236 -22.78 -8.23 -4.04
N ARG A 237 -24.03 -8.70 -3.84
CA ARG A 237 -24.50 -10.01 -4.29
C ARG A 237 -24.94 -10.10 -5.76
N LYS A 238 -24.97 -8.99 -6.51
CA LYS A 238 -25.30 -8.96 -7.96
C LYS A 238 -24.12 -9.34 -8.84
N TYR A 239 -22.90 -9.20 -8.31
CA TYR A 239 -21.64 -9.40 -9.03
C TYR A 239 -20.76 -10.43 -8.30
N THR A 240 -19.79 -11.01 -9.00
CA THR A 240 -18.89 -12.00 -8.41
C THR A 240 -17.86 -11.32 -7.47
N PRO A 241 -17.26 -12.04 -6.50
CA PRO A 241 -16.17 -11.50 -5.68
C PRO A 241 -14.97 -11.03 -6.52
N ILE A 242 -14.73 -11.67 -7.67
CA ILE A 242 -13.66 -11.31 -8.60
C ILE A 242 -14.01 -10.03 -9.37
N TRP A 243 -15.29 -9.82 -9.73
CA TRP A 243 -15.75 -8.55 -10.29
C TRP A 243 -15.47 -7.40 -9.32
N TRP A 244 -15.82 -7.53 -8.03
CA TRP A 244 -15.52 -6.51 -7.01
C TRP A 244 -14.02 -6.28 -6.78
N TYR A 245 -13.18 -7.30 -6.99
CA TYR A 245 -11.73 -7.15 -6.90
C TYR A 245 -11.11 -6.47 -8.13
N THR A 246 -11.73 -6.60 -9.30
CA THR A 246 -11.20 -6.07 -10.57
C THR A 246 -11.85 -4.75 -11.00
N ALA A 247 -13.02 -4.42 -10.42
CA ALA A 247 -13.72 -3.17 -10.66
C ALA A 247 -13.04 -1.96 -10.02
N GLU A 248 -13.23 -0.79 -10.63
CA GLU A 248 -12.70 0.50 -10.17
C GLU A 248 -13.41 1.05 -8.92
N THR A 249 -13.40 0.27 -7.84
CA THR A 249 -14.02 0.57 -6.54
C THR A 249 -13.01 0.48 -5.41
N PHE A 250 -13.32 1.05 -4.24
CA PHE A 250 -12.47 1.04 -3.05
C PHE A 250 -12.09 -0.37 -2.57
N MET A 251 -12.82 -1.41 -2.97
CA MET A 251 -12.57 -2.81 -2.59
C MET A 251 -11.15 -3.29 -2.96
N TYR A 252 -10.62 -2.90 -4.12
CA TYR A 252 -9.25 -3.24 -4.53
C TYR A 252 -8.17 -2.51 -3.71
N PRO A 253 -8.12 -1.15 -3.65
CA PRO A 253 -7.09 -0.44 -2.91
C PRO A 253 -7.19 -0.68 -1.40
N MET A 254 -8.40 -0.77 -0.82
CA MET A 254 -8.59 -1.08 0.60
C MET A 254 -8.01 -2.45 0.96
N LEU A 255 -8.37 -3.51 0.23
CA LEU A 255 -7.86 -4.86 0.49
C LEU A 255 -6.34 -4.91 0.35
N ASN A 256 -5.82 -4.32 -0.72
CA ASN A 256 -4.39 -4.33 -0.99
C ASN A 256 -3.59 -3.43 -0.04
N ARG A 257 -4.19 -2.37 0.53
CA ARG A 257 -3.62 -1.60 1.64
C ARG A 257 -3.59 -2.42 2.93
N GLY A 258 -4.71 -3.03 3.31
CA GLY A 258 -4.82 -3.85 4.52
C GLY A 258 -3.79 -4.97 4.56
N LEU A 259 -3.73 -5.79 3.49
CA LEU A 259 -2.76 -6.88 3.36
C LEU A 259 -1.29 -6.40 3.31
N ARG A 260 -1.01 -5.21 2.76
CA ARG A 260 0.35 -4.65 2.68
C ARG A 260 0.83 -4.06 4.01
N GLN A 261 -0.05 -3.35 4.72
CA GLN A 261 0.29 -2.66 5.97
C GLN A 261 0.05 -3.50 7.23
N MET A 262 -0.52 -4.70 7.09
CA MET A 262 -1.00 -5.53 8.20
C MET A 262 -2.03 -4.80 9.08
N ASP A 263 -2.88 -3.98 8.45
CA ASP A 263 -3.95 -3.28 9.17
C ASP A 263 -5.03 -4.29 9.59
N VAL A 264 -5.01 -4.65 10.87
CA VAL A 264 -5.89 -5.65 11.47
C VAL A 264 -7.37 -5.27 11.33
N ASP A 265 -7.70 -3.98 11.42
CA ASP A 265 -9.08 -3.51 11.34
C ASP A 265 -9.62 -3.70 9.93
N ILE A 266 -8.84 -3.29 8.91
CA ILE A 266 -9.18 -3.53 7.50
C ILE A 266 -9.25 -5.04 7.20
N ILE A 267 -8.27 -5.84 7.63
CA ILE A 267 -8.24 -7.28 7.34
C ILE A 267 -9.44 -8.01 7.98
N LEU A 268 -9.83 -7.66 9.21
CA LEU A 268 -11.02 -8.25 9.86
C LEU A 268 -12.32 -7.80 9.21
N LYS A 269 -12.45 -6.50 8.87
CA LYS A 269 -13.64 -5.97 8.17
C LYS A 269 -13.80 -6.56 6.76
N MET A 270 -12.71 -6.82 6.06
CA MET A 270 -12.71 -7.47 4.74
C MET A 270 -12.59 -9.01 4.79
N GLY A 271 -12.62 -9.64 5.96
CA GLY A 271 -12.38 -11.09 6.11
C GLY A 271 -13.32 -11.95 5.25
N PHE A 272 -14.61 -11.60 5.23
CA PHE A 272 -15.61 -12.25 4.38
C PHE A 272 -15.29 -12.09 2.87
N PHE A 273 -14.79 -10.93 2.46
CA PHE A 273 -14.42 -10.68 1.06
C PHE A 273 -13.17 -11.46 0.65
N ILE A 274 -12.17 -11.56 1.53
CA ILE A 274 -10.97 -12.41 1.34
C ILE A 274 -11.39 -13.86 1.16
N ARG A 275 -12.31 -14.36 2.01
CA ARG A 275 -12.89 -15.71 1.91
C ARG A 275 -13.61 -15.92 0.58
N HIS A 276 -14.50 -15.03 0.18
CA HIS A 276 -15.25 -15.17 -1.07
C HIS A 276 -14.38 -15.08 -2.31
N LEU A 277 -13.39 -14.18 -2.33
CA LEU A 277 -12.45 -14.03 -3.43
C LEU A 277 -11.55 -15.27 -3.55
N HIS A 278 -11.02 -15.80 -2.45
CA HIS A 278 -10.25 -17.06 -2.46
C HIS A 278 -11.12 -18.24 -2.94
N ASN A 279 -12.33 -18.39 -2.42
CA ASN A 279 -13.20 -19.52 -2.75
C ASN A 279 -13.63 -19.49 -4.23
N HIS A 280 -14.02 -18.33 -4.77
CA HIS A 280 -14.41 -18.20 -6.18
C HIS A 280 -13.21 -18.42 -7.13
N ILE A 281 -12.00 -17.96 -6.78
CA ILE A 281 -10.77 -18.32 -7.52
C ILE A 281 -10.53 -19.84 -7.46
N THR A 282 -10.81 -20.50 -6.33
CA THR A 282 -10.62 -21.95 -6.15
C THR A 282 -11.60 -22.78 -6.98
N GLU A 283 -12.86 -22.34 -7.06
CA GLU A 283 -13.92 -22.95 -7.85
C GLU A 283 -13.60 -22.90 -9.35
N LEU A 284 -13.28 -21.71 -9.87
CA LEU A 284 -12.86 -21.52 -11.25
C LEU A 284 -11.55 -22.26 -11.57
N HIS A 285 -10.58 -22.28 -10.64
CA HIS A 285 -9.33 -23.02 -10.82
C HIS A 285 -9.57 -24.52 -11.04
N ARG A 286 -10.47 -25.12 -10.26
CA ARG A 286 -10.88 -26.53 -10.38
C ARG A 286 -11.56 -26.82 -11.71
N GLU A 287 -12.40 -25.91 -12.19
CA GLU A 287 -13.15 -26.05 -13.45
C GLU A 287 -12.22 -25.90 -14.66
N GLN A 288 -11.40 -24.86 -14.69
CA GLN A 288 -10.46 -24.57 -15.78
C GLN A 288 -9.37 -25.65 -15.89
N GLN A 289 -8.93 -26.24 -14.77
CA GLN A 289 -8.04 -27.42 -14.77
C GLN A 289 -8.64 -28.63 -15.48
N ALA A 290 -9.96 -28.82 -15.42
CA ALA A 290 -10.62 -30.03 -15.92
C ALA A 290 -10.81 -30.05 -17.44
N SER A 291 -10.78 -28.88 -18.11
CA SER A 291 -11.26 -28.76 -19.49
C SER A 291 -10.56 -27.73 -20.39
N MET A 292 -9.78 -26.78 -19.87
CA MET A 292 -9.30 -25.63 -20.69
C MET A 292 -7.82 -25.27 -20.54
N MET A 293 -7.18 -25.44 -19.38
CA MET A 293 -5.82 -24.89 -19.17
C MET A 293 -4.71 -25.69 -19.86
N PRO A 294 -3.82 -25.05 -20.64
CA PRO A 294 -2.63 -25.71 -21.19
C PRO A 294 -1.62 -26.13 -20.09
N THR A 295 -0.84 -27.16 -20.37
CA THR A 295 0.15 -27.73 -19.43
C THR A 295 1.21 -26.72 -18.98
N ASN A 296 1.62 -25.83 -19.88
CA ASN A 296 2.55 -24.75 -19.62
C ASN A 296 2.07 -23.47 -20.33
N PHE A 297 2.14 -22.34 -19.64
CA PHE A 297 1.84 -21.02 -20.21
C PHE A 297 2.67 -19.91 -19.58
N GLN A 298 2.63 -18.72 -20.18
CA GLN A 298 3.24 -17.51 -19.65
C GLN A 298 2.17 -16.47 -19.29
N VAL A 299 2.40 -15.79 -18.17
CA VAL A 299 1.70 -14.56 -17.79
C VAL A 299 2.71 -13.49 -17.43
N PHE A 300 2.29 -12.24 -17.56
CA PHE A 300 3.10 -11.05 -17.41
C PHE A 300 2.54 -10.19 -16.29
N ARG A 301 3.43 -9.46 -15.61
CA ARG A 301 3.03 -8.38 -14.70
C ARG A 301 4.07 -7.27 -14.78
N GLY A 302 3.64 -6.06 -15.10
CA GLY A 302 4.47 -4.88 -14.97
C GLY A 302 4.24 -4.17 -13.63
N GLN A 303 5.30 -3.69 -13.01
CA GLN A 303 5.24 -2.73 -11.90
C GLN A 303 6.56 -1.98 -11.74
N GLY A 304 6.55 -0.88 -10.99
CA GLY A 304 7.76 -0.33 -10.40
C GLY A 304 8.26 -1.19 -9.24
N LEU A 305 9.56 -1.15 -8.98
CA LEU A 305 10.17 -1.47 -7.69
C LEU A 305 11.04 -0.30 -7.23
N SER A 306 11.19 -0.12 -5.91
CA SER A 306 12.20 0.78 -5.36
C SER A 306 13.61 0.36 -5.81
N VAL A 307 14.58 1.29 -5.81
CA VAL A 307 15.98 0.94 -6.12
C VAL A 307 16.51 -0.07 -5.11
N GLU A 308 16.14 0.07 -3.84
CA GLU A 308 16.50 -0.83 -2.75
C GLU A 308 15.98 -2.26 -2.98
N ASP A 309 14.71 -2.40 -3.38
CA ASP A 309 14.09 -3.69 -3.68
C ASP A 309 14.63 -4.30 -4.98
N PHE A 310 14.98 -3.47 -5.96
CA PHE A 310 15.70 -3.91 -7.16
C PHE A 310 17.10 -4.47 -6.84
N GLU A 311 17.84 -3.86 -5.90
CA GLU A 311 19.11 -4.42 -5.42
C GLU A 311 18.92 -5.72 -4.62
N LYS A 312 17.92 -5.81 -3.74
CA LYS A 312 17.54 -7.07 -3.05
C LYS A 312 17.21 -8.17 -4.07
N MET A 313 16.45 -7.83 -5.11
CA MET A 313 16.06 -8.74 -6.18
C MET A 313 17.28 -9.28 -6.95
N LYS A 314 18.21 -8.41 -7.37
CA LYS A 314 19.43 -8.82 -8.08
C LYS A 314 20.31 -9.76 -7.25
N LYS A 315 20.42 -9.51 -5.94
CA LYS A 315 21.14 -10.37 -4.99
C LYS A 315 20.48 -11.74 -4.77
N THR A 316 19.20 -11.89 -5.10
CA THR A 316 18.39 -13.10 -4.84
C THR A 316 18.30 -14.08 -6.03
N LYS A 317 19.16 -13.93 -7.06
CA LYS A 317 19.18 -14.79 -8.25
C LYS A 317 19.28 -16.29 -7.89
N GLY A 318 18.39 -17.12 -8.43
CA GLY A 318 18.28 -18.56 -8.10
C GLY A 318 17.44 -18.89 -6.85
N GLY A 319 17.15 -17.88 -6.01
CA GLY A 319 16.31 -17.98 -4.81
C GLY A 319 14.80 -17.83 -5.08
N LEU A 320 14.05 -17.42 -4.07
CA LEU A 320 12.59 -17.28 -4.13
C LEU A 320 12.13 -15.82 -4.16
N MET A 321 10.91 -15.60 -4.66
CA MET A 321 10.08 -14.45 -4.30
C MET A 321 8.66 -14.90 -3.92
N SER A 322 7.93 -14.07 -3.19
CA SER A 322 6.52 -14.27 -2.91
C SER A 322 5.71 -12.97 -2.97
N PHE A 323 4.41 -13.13 -3.25
CA PHE A 323 3.40 -12.09 -3.15
C PHE A 323 2.37 -12.52 -2.09
N ASN A 324 2.17 -11.69 -1.06
CA ASN A 324 1.21 -11.99 0.01
C ASN A 324 -0.23 -11.60 -0.39
N ASN A 325 -0.36 -10.56 -1.23
CA ASN A 325 -1.61 -10.09 -1.81
C ASN A 325 -2.16 -11.05 -2.88
N PHE A 326 -3.42 -10.87 -3.27
CA PHE A 326 -3.95 -11.41 -4.52
C PHE A 326 -3.17 -10.79 -5.69
N LEU A 327 -2.85 -11.58 -6.71
CA LEU A 327 -1.86 -11.22 -7.72
C LEU A 327 -2.48 -11.29 -9.12
N SER A 328 -2.89 -10.12 -9.62
CA SER A 328 -3.30 -9.90 -11.01
C SER A 328 -2.09 -10.00 -11.95
N THR A 329 -2.25 -10.76 -13.02
CA THR A 329 -1.29 -10.94 -14.12
C THR A 329 -2.06 -11.08 -15.43
N SER A 330 -1.42 -10.83 -16.57
CA SER A 330 -2.08 -10.81 -17.88
C SER A 330 -1.32 -11.70 -18.87
N HIS A 331 -2.02 -12.44 -19.75
CA HIS A 331 -1.36 -13.07 -20.90
C HIS A 331 -0.78 -12.03 -21.89
N ASN A 332 -1.36 -10.83 -21.92
CA ASN A 332 -0.96 -9.74 -22.80
C ASN A 332 0.31 -9.03 -22.29
N ARG A 333 1.47 -9.47 -22.79
CA ARG A 333 2.78 -8.85 -22.52
C ARG A 333 2.79 -7.34 -22.76
N LYS A 334 2.04 -6.83 -23.75
CA LYS A 334 2.02 -5.40 -24.11
C LYS A 334 1.33 -4.57 -23.03
N ILE A 335 0.20 -5.02 -22.49
CA ILE A 335 -0.50 -4.33 -21.38
C ILE A 335 0.45 -4.23 -20.17
N SER A 336 1.05 -5.35 -19.75
CA SER A 336 2.01 -5.36 -18.64
C SER A 336 3.22 -4.45 -18.87
N LEU A 337 3.81 -4.47 -20.06
CA LEU A 337 5.00 -3.65 -20.36
C LEU A 337 4.67 -2.16 -20.47
N GLU A 338 3.69 -1.81 -21.30
CA GLU A 338 3.43 -0.43 -21.72
C GLU A 338 2.57 0.35 -20.72
N ASN A 339 1.63 -0.30 -20.02
CA ASN A 339 0.75 0.40 -19.07
C ASN A 339 1.39 0.53 -17.66
N PHE A 340 2.27 -0.40 -17.27
CA PHE A 340 2.79 -0.49 -15.90
C PHE A 340 4.33 -0.48 -15.78
N ALA A 341 5.06 -1.39 -16.44
CA ALA A 341 6.52 -1.49 -16.26
C ALA A 341 7.27 -0.28 -16.84
N ARG A 342 6.95 0.14 -18.06
CA ARG A 342 7.60 1.28 -18.72
C ARG A 342 7.25 2.63 -18.07
N PRO A 343 6.00 2.95 -17.70
CA PRO A 343 5.70 4.23 -17.05
C PRO A 343 6.42 4.43 -15.71
N ALA A 344 6.71 3.34 -14.98
CA ALA A 344 7.44 3.40 -13.71
C ALA A 344 8.88 3.95 -13.84
N THR A 345 9.54 3.82 -15.01
CA THR A 345 10.92 4.33 -15.20
C THR A 345 11.00 5.86 -15.19
N LYS A 346 9.87 6.56 -15.33
CA LYS A 346 9.77 8.02 -15.24
C LYS A 346 9.97 8.54 -13.82
N ASN A 347 9.76 7.72 -12.79
CA ASN A 347 10.04 8.10 -11.41
C ASN A 347 11.54 7.88 -11.10
N PRO A 348 12.31 8.93 -10.73
CA PRO A 348 13.73 8.82 -10.42
C PRO A 348 14.10 7.83 -9.29
N THR A 349 13.15 7.43 -8.43
CA THR A 349 13.37 6.44 -7.35
C THR A 349 12.85 5.02 -7.68
N SER A 350 12.37 4.78 -8.90
CA SER A 350 11.75 3.51 -9.30
C SER A 350 12.43 2.84 -10.50
N VAL A 351 12.45 1.51 -10.53
CA VAL A 351 12.95 0.68 -11.63
C VAL A 351 11.77 -0.05 -12.26
N GLY A 352 11.62 0.02 -13.58
CA GLY A 352 10.51 -0.59 -14.30
C GLY A 352 10.74 -2.08 -14.52
N ILE A 353 9.93 -2.94 -13.90
CA ILE A 353 10.09 -4.39 -13.95
C ILE A 353 8.91 -5.04 -14.68
N LEU A 354 9.22 -5.79 -15.74
CA LEU A 354 8.32 -6.77 -16.35
C LEU A 354 8.64 -8.17 -15.80
N PHE A 355 7.80 -8.69 -14.92
CA PHE A 355 7.83 -10.09 -14.53
C PHE A 355 7.27 -10.94 -15.67
N ILE A 356 8.00 -11.98 -16.05
CA ILE A 356 7.63 -13.01 -17.03
C ILE A 356 7.51 -14.32 -16.26
N MET A 357 6.28 -14.73 -15.95
CA MET A 357 5.99 -15.86 -15.08
C MET A 357 5.61 -17.08 -15.91
N ASN A 358 6.45 -18.10 -15.88
CA ASN A 358 6.18 -19.39 -16.51
C ASN A 358 5.42 -20.26 -15.50
N ILE A 359 4.23 -20.71 -15.89
CA ILE A 359 3.31 -21.51 -15.06
C ILE A 359 3.23 -22.91 -15.65
N ASP A 360 3.66 -23.91 -14.87
CA ASP A 360 3.49 -25.33 -15.15
C ASP A 360 2.30 -25.84 -14.33
N THR A 361 1.22 -26.25 -14.98
CA THR A 361 0.00 -26.68 -14.27
C THR A 361 0.18 -28.00 -13.55
N THR A 362 1.10 -28.88 -13.99
CA THR A 362 1.42 -30.16 -13.33
C THR A 362 2.17 -29.97 -12.01
N VAL A 363 2.88 -28.85 -11.87
CA VAL A 363 3.46 -28.39 -10.61
C VAL A 363 2.38 -27.71 -9.74
N CYS A 364 1.44 -26.99 -10.37
CA CYS A 364 0.36 -26.29 -9.66
C CYS A 364 -0.65 -27.23 -8.98
N THR A 365 -0.98 -28.39 -9.55
CA THR A 365 -1.88 -29.38 -8.91
C THR A 365 -1.37 -29.90 -7.56
N LYS A 366 -0.07 -29.72 -7.28
CA LYS A 366 0.60 -30.09 -6.02
C LYS A 366 0.82 -28.91 -5.06
N SER A 367 0.42 -27.70 -5.47
CA SER A 367 0.60 -26.45 -4.72
C SER A 367 -0.73 -25.98 -4.13
N SER A 368 -0.71 -25.35 -2.96
CA SER A 368 -1.92 -24.91 -2.25
C SER A 368 -2.53 -23.59 -2.77
N THR A 369 -1.88 -22.86 -3.67
CA THR A 369 -2.35 -21.53 -4.12
C THR A 369 -3.09 -21.59 -5.46
N PRO A 370 -4.44 -21.45 -5.48
CA PRO A 370 -5.23 -21.49 -6.72
C PRO A 370 -5.08 -20.20 -7.54
N PHE A 371 -5.44 -20.27 -8.82
CA PHE A 371 -5.52 -19.14 -9.75
C PHE A 371 -6.57 -19.41 -10.83
N ALA A 372 -7.16 -18.37 -11.39
CA ALA A 372 -8.15 -18.51 -12.45
C ALA A 372 -7.89 -17.52 -13.58
N GLU A 373 -8.23 -17.88 -14.81
CA GLU A 373 -8.54 -16.92 -15.85
C GLU A 373 -9.86 -16.24 -15.48
N VAL A 374 -9.88 -14.91 -15.42
CA VAL A 374 -11.03 -14.15 -14.92
C VAL A 374 -11.79 -13.38 -15.99
N SER A 375 -11.40 -13.50 -17.27
CA SER A 375 -11.96 -12.71 -18.37
C SER A 375 -13.45 -12.91 -18.66
N GLN A 376 -14.11 -13.93 -18.07
CA GLN A 376 -15.57 -14.09 -18.13
C GLN A 376 -16.33 -13.55 -16.89
N VAL A 377 -15.62 -13.21 -15.80
CA VAL A 377 -16.22 -12.88 -14.48
C VAL A 377 -15.70 -11.59 -13.84
N GLY A 378 -14.57 -11.05 -14.31
CA GLY A 378 -13.98 -9.79 -13.88
C GLY A 378 -14.57 -8.57 -14.59
N TYR A 379 -14.18 -7.38 -14.15
CA TYR A 379 -14.70 -6.10 -14.63
C TYR A 379 -14.32 -5.79 -16.08
N TYR A 380 -13.01 -5.84 -16.41
CA TYR A 380 -12.47 -5.61 -17.76
C TYR A 380 -12.68 -6.77 -18.74
N LYS A 381 -13.25 -7.89 -18.28
CA LYS A 381 -13.56 -9.09 -19.09
C LYS A 381 -12.35 -9.52 -19.96
N ASN A 382 -12.54 -9.64 -21.27
CA ASN A 382 -11.52 -10.07 -22.23
C ASN A 382 -10.45 -9.01 -22.55
N GLU A 383 -10.56 -7.77 -22.05
CA GLU A 383 -9.67 -6.68 -22.46
C GLU A 383 -8.24 -6.81 -21.89
N GLU A 384 -8.09 -7.38 -20.67
CA GLU A 384 -6.79 -7.55 -20.03
C GLU A 384 -6.22 -8.98 -20.08
N GLU A 385 -6.97 -9.98 -20.56
CA GLU A 385 -6.56 -11.40 -20.56
C GLU A 385 -6.02 -11.85 -19.17
N GLU A 386 -6.74 -11.50 -18.09
CA GLU A 386 -6.23 -11.59 -16.72
C GLU A 386 -6.26 -13.02 -16.16
N ILE A 387 -5.10 -13.47 -15.67
CA ILE A 387 -4.97 -14.58 -14.72
C ILE A 387 -4.76 -14.01 -13.31
N LEU A 388 -5.72 -14.26 -12.43
CA LEU A 388 -5.70 -13.82 -11.03
C LEU A 388 -5.27 -14.97 -10.11
N PHE A 389 -4.13 -14.82 -9.42
CA PHE A 389 -3.66 -15.76 -8.40
C PHE A 389 -4.15 -15.36 -7.01
N SER A 390 -4.42 -16.35 -6.17
CA SER A 390 -4.72 -16.11 -4.76
C SER A 390 -3.49 -15.67 -3.94
N THR A 391 -3.74 -15.13 -2.76
CA THR A 391 -2.74 -14.71 -1.77
C THR A 391 -1.71 -15.81 -1.48
N HIS A 392 -0.47 -15.41 -1.21
CA HIS A 392 0.67 -16.29 -0.91
C HIS A 392 1.11 -17.15 -2.10
N THR A 393 1.34 -16.49 -3.25
CA THR A 393 1.93 -17.15 -4.43
C THR A 393 3.46 -17.03 -4.40
N ILE A 394 4.17 -18.15 -4.62
CA ILE A 394 5.64 -18.26 -4.57
C ILE A 394 6.22 -18.61 -5.95
N PHE A 395 7.29 -17.92 -6.33
CA PHE A 395 8.03 -18.14 -7.58
C PHE A 395 9.55 -18.23 -7.33
N ARG A 396 10.27 -18.95 -8.19
CA ARG A 396 11.73 -19.00 -8.21
C ARG A 396 12.32 -17.96 -9.17
N ILE A 397 13.44 -17.33 -8.78
CA ILE A 397 14.17 -16.40 -9.65
C ILE A 397 15.03 -17.18 -10.65
N ASP A 398 14.69 -17.17 -11.94
CA ASP A 398 15.53 -17.78 -12.98
C ASP A 398 16.56 -16.77 -13.51
N ARG A 399 16.08 -15.67 -14.13
CA ARG A 399 16.93 -14.69 -14.81
C ARG A 399 16.40 -13.27 -14.62
N ILE A 400 17.33 -12.31 -14.58
CA ILE A 400 17.07 -10.87 -14.54
C ILE A 400 17.90 -10.28 -15.69
N GLU A 401 17.25 -9.59 -16.61
CA GLU A 401 17.82 -9.13 -17.88
C GLU A 401 17.32 -7.71 -18.17
N ARG A 402 18.15 -6.82 -18.72
CA ARG A 402 17.73 -5.46 -19.08
C ARG A 402 16.95 -5.52 -20.39
N ILE A 403 15.79 -4.86 -20.46
CA ILE A 403 15.11 -4.61 -21.74
C ILE A 403 15.86 -3.46 -22.41
N HIS A 404 16.25 -3.62 -23.67
CA HIS A 404 16.80 -2.49 -24.43
C HIS A 404 15.70 -1.49 -24.73
N ASP A 405 15.91 -0.23 -24.38
CA ASP A 405 15.01 0.88 -24.71
C ASP A 405 15.82 2.12 -25.08
N GLU A 406 15.31 2.92 -26.01
CA GLU A 406 15.99 4.11 -26.53
C GLU A 406 15.91 5.31 -25.57
N HIS A 407 15.05 5.25 -24.55
CA HIS A 407 14.79 6.37 -23.65
C HIS A 407 15.14 6.08 -22.19
N THR A 408 15.49 4.83 -21.83
CA THR A 408 15.87 4.48 -20.47
C THR A 408 16.69 3.18 -20.36
N ASP A 409 17.66 3.15 -19.44
CA ASP A 409 18.35 1.93 -19.00
C ASP A 409 17.69 1.28 -17.75
N ARG A 410 16.64 1.91 -17.21
CA ARG A 410 15.93 1.53 -15.97
C ARG A 410 14.82 0.50 -16.20
N LEU A 411 14.73 -0.11 -17.38
CA LEU A 411 13.70 -1.06 -17.78
C LEU A 411 14.25 -2.49 -17.84
N TRP A 412 13.66 -3.41 -17.08
CA TRP A 412 14.17 -4.76 -16.89
C TRP A 412 13.07 -5.81 -17.02
N GLN A 413 13.41 -6.96 -17.60
CA GLN A 413 12.56 -8.15 -17.57
C GLN A 413 13.13 -9.17 -16.59
N ARG A 414 12.24 -9.94 -15.97
CA ARG A 414 12.61 -10.98 -15.03
C ARG A 414 11.82 -12.26 -15.31
N MET A 415 12.53 -13.28 -15.77
CA MET A 415 11.98 -14.62 -15.90
C MET A 415 11.92 -15.30 -14.53
N VAL A 416 10.75 -15.86 -14.24
CA VAL A 416 10.49 -16.67 -13.06
C VAL A 416 9.70 -17.92 -13.45
N ARG A 417 9.85 -18.98 -12.65
CA ARG A 417 9.01 -20.18 -12.70
C ARG A 417 8.27 -20.34 -11.39
N ARG A 418 7.00 -20.75 -11.44
CA ARG A 418 6.23 -21.00 -10.21
C ARG A 418 6.86 -22.16 -9.42
N GLY A 419 7.00 -21.97 -8.10
CA GLY A 419 7.58 -22.99 -7.21
C GLY A 419 6.52 -23.93 -6.64
N ALA A 420 6.90 -25.18 -6.40
CA ALA A 420 6.12 -26.10 -5.57
C ALA A 420 6.29 -25.73 -4.09
N ALA A 421 5.53 -24.73 -3.62
CA ALA A 421 5.35 -24.49 -2.20
C ALA A 421 4.28 -25.45 -1.65
N ALA A 422 4.69 -26.30 -0.70
CA ALA A 422 3.87 -27.33 -0.09
C ALA A 422 3.74 -27.06 1.42
N THR A 423 2.86 -26.13 1.78
CA THR A 423 2.50 -25.85 3.17
C THR A 423 0.99 -25.85 3.30
N LYS A 424 0.47 -26.83 4.04
CA LYS A 424 -0.91 -26.85 4.54
C LYS A 424 -0.86 -26.70 6.04
N PHE A 425 -1.34 -25.58 6.55
CA PHE A 425 -1.68 -25.43 7.97
C PHE A 425 -3.18 -25.59 8.12
N ARG A 426 -3.64 -26.05 9.29
CA ARG A 426 -5.07 -26.12 9.60
C ARG A 426 -5.31 -25.44 10.93
N VAL A 427 -6.11 -24.38 10.91
CA VAL A 427 -6.45 -23.56 12.07
C VAL A 427 -7.96 -23.39 12.08
N ARG A 428 -8.61 -23.78 13.17
CA ARG A 428 -10.02 -23.40 13.43
C ARG A 428 -10.01 -22.12 14.26
N ALA A 429 -10.77 -21.13 13.83
CA ALA A 429 -10.88 -19.85 14.52
C ALA A 429 -12.32 -19.34 14.47
N THR A 430 -12.72 -18.60 15.50
CA THR A 430 -13.90 -17.73 15.45
C THR A 430 -13.45 -16.27 15.38
N ARG A 431 -14.29 -15.39 14.81
CA ARG A 431 -14.00 -13.97 14.60
C ARG A 431 -13.56 -13.25 15.88
N ASP A 432 -14.24 -13.51 17.00
CA ASP A 432 -13.91 -12.95 18.32
C ASP A 432 -12.54 -13.44 18.82
N THR A 433 -12.19 -14.69 18.55
CA THR A 433 -10.88 -15.28 18.91
C THR A 433 -9.74 -14.61 18.15
N LEU A 434 -9.94 -14.32 16.85
CA LEU A 434 -8.99 -13.59 16.02
C LEU A 434 -8.78 -12.15 16.50
N HIS A 435 -9.86 -11.45 16.84
CA HIS A 435 -9.80 -10.07 17.33
C HIS A 435 -8.97 -9.95 18.63
N ILE A 436 -9.08 -10.93 19.54
CA ILE A 436 -8.29 -10.98 20.78
C ILE A 436 -6.83 -11.37 20.52
N SER A 437 -6.57 -12.26 19.56
CA SER A 437 -5.22 -12.74 19.24
C SER A 437 -4.37 -11.70 18.50
N LEU A 438 -4.96 -10.99 17.54
CA LEU A 438 -4.25 -10.00 16.71
C LEU A 438 -3.85 -8.76 17.52
N ALA A 439 -4.75 -8.20 18.35
CA ALA A 439 -4.44 -7.07 19.23
C ALA A 439 -3.22 -7.35 20.13
N ARG A 440 -3.23 -8.51 20.81
CA ARG A 440 -2.12 -8.98 21.68
C ARG A 440 -0.80 -9.24 20.96
N THR A 441 -0.81 -9.29 19.63
CA THR A 441 0.39 -9.48 18.80
C THR A 441 0.97 -8.14 18.36
N VAL A 442 0.12 -7.16 18.02
CA VAL A 442 0.54 -5.78 17.72
C VAL A 442 1.19 -5.12 18.94
N ASP A 443 0.62 -5.28 20.13
CA ASP A 443 1.19 -4.76 21.39
C ASP A 443 2.60 -5.28 21.68
N LYS A 444 2.94 -6.49 21.22
CA LYS A 444 4.27 -7.10 21.37
C LYS A 444 5.26 -6.65 20.30
N ALA A 445 4.81 -6.51 19.05
CA ALA A 445 5.63 -5.96 17.97
C ALA A 445 5.97 -4.47 18.17
N SER A 446 5.22 -3.77 19.01
CA SER A 446 5.39 -2.33 19.30
C SER A 446 6.32 -2.04 20.49
N ASN A 447 6.87 -3.08 21.14
CA ASN A 447 7.69 -3.00 22.36
C ASN A 447 8.97 -3.87 22.25
N GLY A 448 9.55 -3.99 21.05
CA GLY A 448 10.76 -4.77 20.77
C GLY A 448 11.79 -3.97 19.97
#